data_AF-A0A8H4Y1V9-F1
#
_entry.id   AF-A0A8H4Y1V9-F1
#
_cell.length_a   1.000
_cell.length_b   1.000
_cell.length_c   1.000
_cell.angle_alpha   90.00
_cell.angle_beta   90.00
_cell.angle_gamma   90.00
#
_symmetry.space_group_name_H-M   'P 1'
#
loop_
_entity.id
_entity.type
_entity.pdbx_description
1 polymer ?
#
loop_
_entity_poly.entity_id
_entity_poly.type
_entity_poly.pdbx_seq_one_letter_code
_entity_poly.pdbx_strand_id
1 'polypeptide(L)'
;MTAVLSGIGIGMDATKQFVLSLDAVSLALLVVTLVAFLVPIFILFPPVPVDRSDVLRQTHTRAGVALPSSNLRRQPLPDRRAGRGRSVRVFPVEACRGVELVHDGAQSYDRLYTFAQLSAANRQKGSPVWEPITHGRFPLLANIQVDLWVPDPNKTSRLLGHVDGAFLVLTFPWTDAGLQGLVQSVSAKLSHGLRAIPEKEFMLPVSFPSDDEMRAQGYSFAKVKIRDEITTALNIDSELPSELARYLGAEQQLGIFRVDRL
;
A
#
# COMPACT_ATOMS: atom_id res chain seq x y z
N MET A 1 44.81 13.11 14.23
CA MET A 1 43.53 12.43 14.53
C MET A 1 42.79 12.24 13.22
N THR A 2 42.88 11.05 12.61
CA THR A 2 41.99 10.61 11.52
C THR A 2 42.24 9.12 11.32
N ALA A 3 41.35 8.31 11.88
CA ALA A 3 41.24 6.89 11.59
C ALA A 3 39.76 6.61 11.33
N VAL A 4 39.53 5.48 10.66
CA VAL A 4 38.24 4.83 10.35
C VAL A 4 37.63 5.23 9.02
N LEU A 5 37.89 4.39 8.01
CA LEU A 5 36.89 3.82 7.07
C LEU A 5 37.63 2.90 6.07
N SER A 6 37.98 1.68 6.49
CA SER A 6 38.54 0.67 5.59
C SER A 6 38.17 -0.76 6.04
N GLY A 7 36.88 -0.99 6.32
CA GLY A 7 36.40 -2.23 6.97
C GLY A 7 35.47 -3.12 6.14
N ILE A 8 35.00 -2.70 4.96
CA ILE A 8 33.89 -3.39 4.27
C ILE A 8 34.36 -4.27 3.09
N GLY A 9 35.54 -4.02 2.51
CA GLY A 9 36.05 -4.80 1.37
C GLY A 9 36.66 -6.16 1.74
N ILE A 10 37.18 -6.33 2.97
CA ILE A 10 38.00 -7.49 3.35
C ILE A 10 37.16 -8.75 3.63
N GLY A 11 35.90 -8.59 4.07
CA GLY A 11 35.05 -9.73 4.45
C GLY A 11 34.54 -10.57 3.28
N MET A 12 34.41 -9.97 2.09
CA MET A 12 33.75 -10.63 0.95
C MET A 12 34.71 -11.49 0.12
N ASP A 13 36.01 -11.19 0.15
CA ASP A 13 37.04 -11.99 -0.51
C ASP A 13 37.50 -13.18 0.35
N ALA A 14 37.59 -13.00 1.67
CA ALA A 14 37.87 -14.07 2.62
C ALA A 14 36.75 -15.14 2.65
N THR A 15 35.48 -14.73 2.54
CA THR A 15 34.34 -15.67 2.48
C THR A 15 34.32 -16.45 1.17
N LYS A 16 34.67 -15.83 0.04
CA LYS A 16 34.80 -16.55 -1.24
C LYS A 16 35.93 -17.58 -1.22
N GLN A 17 37.09 -17.24 -0.66
CA GLN A 17 38.20 -18.18 -0.51
C GLN A 17 37.86 -19.35 0.42
N PHE A 18 37.14 -19.08 1.52
CA PHE A 18 36.68 -20.12 2.44
C PHE A 18 35.67 -21.07 1.76
N VAL A 19 34.70 -20.55 1.03
CA VAL A 19 33.71 -21.36 0.29
C VAL A 19 34.36 -22.20 -0.81
N LEU A 20 35.37 -21.67 -1.51
CA LEU A 20 36.13 -22.41 -2.53
C LEU A 20 37.03 -23.51 -1.94
N SER A 21 37.37 -23.43 -0.66
CA SER A 21 38.22 -24.42 0.03
C SER A 21 37.45 -25.61 0.63
N LEU A 22 36.12 -25.55 0.64
CA LEU A 22 35.28 -26.61 1.21
C LEU A 22 34.99 -27.70 0.17
N ASP A 23 35.18 -28.95 0.58
CA ASP A 23 34.72 -30.10 -0.20
C ASP A 23 33.18 -30.11 -0.32
N ALA A 24 32.66 -30.70 -1.40
CA ALA A 24 31.23 -30.71 -1.73
C ALA A 24 30.39 -31.34 -0.59
N VAL A 25 30.93 -32.34 0.10
CA VAL A 25 30.29 -32.99 1.24
C VAL A 25 30.17 -32.03 2.42
N SER A 26 31.23 -31.28 2.73
CA SER A 26 31.24 -30.29 3.82
C SER A 26 30.30 -29.12 3.54
N LEU A 27 30.23 -28.66 2.29
CA LEU A 27 29.28 -27.62 1.87
C LEU A 27 27.83 -28.11 2.02
N ALA A 28 27.55 -29.35 1.60
CA ALA A 28 26.22 -29.94 1.74
C ALA A 28 25.80 -30.06 3.21
N LEU A 29 26.69 -30.54 4.09
CA LEU A 29 26.44 -30.63 5.53
C LEU A 29 26.20 -29.26 6.17
N LEU A 30 26.96 -28.24 5.79
CA LEU A 30 26.77 -26.88 6.27
C LEU A 30 25.41 -26.32 5.87
N VAL A 31 25.00 -26.49 4.61
CA VAL A 31 23.69 -26.04 4.12
C VAL A 31 22.56 -26.80 4.82
N VAL A 32 22.65 -28.12 4.94
CA VAL A 32 21.63 -28.95 5.63
C VAL A 32 21.49 -28.53 7.09
N THR A 33 22.61 -28.31 7.79
CA THR A 33 22.61 -27.87 9.18
C THR A 33 21.98 -26.49 9.31
N LEU A 34 22.36 -25.54 8.44
CA LEU A 34 21.77 -24.20 8.42
C LEU A 34 20.26 -24.25 8.20
N VAL A 35 19.78 -25.05 7.24
CA VAL A 35 18.35 -25.24 6.98
C VAL A 35 17.64 -25.89 8.17
N ALA A 36 18.22 -26.92 8.77
CA ALA A 36 17.65 -27.62 9.92
C ALA A 36 17.51 -26.71 11.16
N PHE A 37 18.38 -25.72 11.33
CA PHE A 37 18.27 -24.71 12.38
C PHE A 37 17.32 -23.55 12.02
N LEU A 38 17.32 -23.10 10.76
CA LEU A 38 16.50 -21.97 10.34
C LEU A 38 15.01 -22.34 10.21
N VAL A 39 14.68 -23.56 9.76
CA VAL A 39 13.28 -23.98 9.57
C VAL A 39 12.46 -23.89 10.87
N PRO A 40 12.91 -24.44 12.02
CA PRO A 40 12.20 -24.27 13.29
C PRO A 40 12.05 -22.81 13.71
N ILE A 41 13.07 -21.98 13.48
CA ILE A 41 13.01 -20.53 13.77
C ILE A 41 11.93 -19.87 12.93
N PHE A 42 11.85 -20.16 11.64
CA PHE A 42 10.83 -19.61 10.75
C PHE A 42 9.42 -20.15 11.03
N ILE A 43 9.27 -21.33 11.64
CA ILE A 43 7.97 -21.86 12.08
C ILE A 43 7.51 -21.17 13.37
N LEU A 44 8.42 -20.96 14.32
CA LEU A 44 8.11 -20.35 15.62
C LEU A 44 8.00 -18.82 15.55
N PHE A 45 8.83 -18.20 14.73
CA PHE A 45 8.89 -16.77 14.48
C PHE A 45 8.85 -16.53 12.98
N PRO A 46 7.68 -16.75 12.35
CA PRO A 46 7.56 -16.49 10.94
C PRO A 46 7.80 -14.98 10.75
N PRO A 47 8.72 -14.56 9.86
CA PRO A 47 9.09 -13.18 9.62
C PRO A 47 7.99 -12.54 8.77
N VAL A 48 6.75 -12.71 9.18
CA VAL A 48 5.58 -12.11 8.55
C VAL A 48 5.52 -10.70 9.10
N PRO A 49 5.72 -9.68 8.26
CA PRO A 49 5.37 -8.34 8.68
C PRO A 49 3.89 -8.34 9.04
N VAL A 50 3.53 -7.75 10.19
CA VAL A 50 2.11 -7.57 10.51
C VAL A 50 1.58 -6.50 9.58
N ASP A 51 0.65 -6.89 8.71
CA ASP A 51 -0.04 -5.94 7.85
C ASP A 51 -0.93 -5.03 8.72
N ARG A 52 -0.95 -3.73 8.43
CA ARG A 52 -1.90 -2.76 8.99
C ARG A 52 -3.34 -3.21 8.76
N SER A 53 -3.65 -3.87 7.64
CA SER A 53 -4.96 -4.49 7.42
C SER A 53 -5.29 -5.60 8.43
N ASP A 54 -4.31 -6.36 8.92
CA ASP A 54 -4.52 -7.35 9.98
C ASP A 54 -4.81 -6.73 11.33
N VAL A 55 -4.22 -5.56 11.61
CA VAL A 55 -4.57 -4.75 12.78
C VAL A 55 -6.02 -4.26 12.67
N LEU A 56 -6.43 -3.77 11.49
CA LEU A 56 -7.80 -3.32 11.25
C LEU A 56 -8.82 -4.46 11.35
N ARG A 57 -8.48 -5.71 11.01
CA ARG A 57 -9.40 -6.86 11.20
C ARG A 57 -9.89 -7.02 12.64
N GLN A 58 -9.13 -6.52 13.61
CA GLN A 58 -9.46 -6.62 15.03
C GLN A 58 -10.53 -5.61 15.48
N THR A 59 -10.67 -4.47 14.79
CA THR A 59 -11.58 -3.36 15.17
C THR A 59 -12.60 -3.03 14.08
N HIS A 60 -12.28 -3.35 12.82
CA HIS A 60 -13.05 -3.00 11.64
C HIS A 60 -13.53 -4.25 10.90
N THR A 61 -14.55 -4.05 10.07
CA THR A 61 -15.03 -5.02 9.10
C THR A 61 -14.83 -4.46 7.69
N ARG A 62 -14.30 -5.29 6.81
CA ARG A 62 -14.11 -4.96 5.40
C ARG A 62 -15.49 -4.84 4.74
N ALA A 63 -15.87 -3.63 4.35
CA ALA A 63 -17.20 -3.32 3.83
C ALA A 63 -17.37 -3.62 2.34
N GLY A 64 -16.26 -3.86 1.62
CA GLY A 64 -16.28 -4.11 0.18
C GLY A 64 -15.48 -5.31 -0.26
N VAL A 65 -15.95 -5.96 -1.33
CA VAL A 65 -15.22 -7.04 -2.01
C VAL A 65 -14.38 -6.40 -3.12
N ALA A 66 -13.06 -6.62 -3.10
CA ALA A 66 -12.19 -6.18 -4.18
C ALA A 66 -12.62 -6.86 -5.50
N LEU A 67 -12.84 -6.05 -6.53
CA LEU A 67 -13.23 -6.54 -7.84
C LEU A 67 -12.17 -7.48 -8.41
N PRO A 68 -12.53 -8.68 -8.89
CA PRO A 68 -11.63 -9.48 -9.73
C PRO A 68 -11.28 -8.69 -10.99
N SER A 69 -10.01 -8.76 -11.43
CA SER A 69 -9.51 -8.07 -12.62
C SER A 69 -10.28 -8.53 -13.87
N SER A 70 -11.26 -7.75 -14.29
CA SER A 70 -12.04 -7.99 -15.50
C SER A 70 -12.16 -6.69 -16.26
N ASN A 71 -11.12 -6.39 -17.04
CA ASN A 71 -11.14 -5.41 -18.13
C ASN A 71 -12.05 -5.90 -19.26
N LEU A 72 -13.35 -6.01 -19.02
CA LEU A 72 -14.33 -6.14 -20.08
C LEU A 72 -15.63 -5.54 -19.58
N ARG A 73 -16.16 -4.61 -20.37
CA ARG A 73 -17.57 -4.24 -20.43
C ARG A 73 -18.38 -5.53 -20.54
N ARG A 74 -18.71 -6.14 -19.39
CA ARG A 74 -19.60 -7.29 -19.33
C ARG A 74 -20.97 -6.77 -18.93
N GLN A 75 -21.88 -7.04 -19.85
CA GLN A 75 -23.33 -6.92 -19.78
C GLN A 75 -23.87 -7.26 -18.37
N PRO A 76 -25.02 -6.70 -17.98
CA PRO A 76 -25.67 -7.04 -16.72
C PRO A 76 -25.91 -8.55 -16.68
N LEU A 77 -25.16 -9.26 -15.84
CA LEU A 77 -25.35 -10.68 -15.60
C LEU A 77 -26.65 -10.84 -14.81
N PRO A 78 -27.54 -11.79 -15.16
CA PRO A 78 -28.84 -11.90 -14.50
C PRO A 78 -28.67 -12.30 -13.04
N ASP A 79 -29.22 -11.44 -12.19
CA ASP A 79 -29.84 -11.67 -10.89
C ASP A 79 -29.68 -13.09 -10.31
N ARG A 80 -28.53 -13.33 -9.66
CA ARG A 80 -28.37 -14.50 -8.77
C ARG A 80 -28.97 -14.13 -7.42
N ARG A 81 -30.31 -14.23 -7.33
CA ARG A 81 -31.07 -13.96 -6.11
C ARG A 81 -30.72 -14.94 -5.01
N ALA A 82 -30.15 -14.40 -3.93
CA ALA A 82 -30.40 -14.86 -2.56
C ALA A 82 -30.09 -13.73 -1.57
N GLY A 83 -30.99 -12.75 -1.47
CA GLY A 83 -31.12 -11.85 -0.31
C GLY A 83 -30.40 -10.49 -0.37
N ARG A 84 -31.21 -9.42 -0.52
CA ARG A 84 -31.03 -8.03 -0.03
C ARG A 84 -29.72 -7.27 -0.35
N GLY A 85 -29.86 -6.28 -1.23
CA GLY A 85 -28.97 -5.12 -1.34
C GLY A 85 -28.61 -4.78 -2.79
N ARG A 86 -28.77 -3.52 -3.21
CA ARG A 86 -28.21 -3.05 -4.50
C ARG A 86 -26.71 -2.91 -4.31
N SER A 87 -25.90 -3.69 -5.03
CA SER A 87 -24.46 -3.48 -5.04
C SER A 87 -24.13 -2.26 -5.91
N VAL A 88 -23.44 -1.28 -5.32
CA VAL A 88 -23.00 -0.06 -5.98
C VAL A 88 -21.48 -0.11 -6.07
N ARG A 89 -20.95 0.16 -7.27
CA ARG A 89 -19.52 0.27 -7.50
C ARG A 89 -19.07 1.70 -7.23
N VAL A 90 -18.03 1.82 -6.41
CA VAL A 90 -17.49 3.08 -5.94
C VAL A 90 -16.00 3.14 -6.25
N PHE A 91 -15.49 4.32 -6.56
CA PHE A 91 -14.06 4.56 -6.77
C PHE A 91 -13.58 5.59 -5.75
N PRO A 92 -13.24 5.15 -4.51
CA PRO A 92 -12.80 6.07 -3.47
C PRO A 92 -11.56 6.88 -3.87
N VAL A 93 -10.74 6.29 -4.75
CA VAL A 93 -9.56 6.92 -5.32
C VAL A 93 -9.72 6.92 -6.84
N GLU A 94 -9.74 8.09 -7.46
CA GLU A 94 -10.20 8.29 -8.85
C GLU A 94 -9.46 7.46 -9.90
N ALA A 95 -8.16 7.20 -9.69
CA ALA A 95 -7.31 6.50 -10.65
C ALA A 95 -6.98 5.05 -10.23
N CYS A 96 -7.60 4.51 -9.18
CA CYS A 96 -7.33 3.15 -8.69
C CYS A 96 -8.50 2.20 -8.91
N ARG A 97 -8.34 0.94 -8.47
CA ARG A 97 -9.40 -0.06 -8.53
C ARG A 97 -10.61 0.35 -7.68
N GLY A 98 -11.80 0.13 -8.24
CA GLY A 98 -13.06 0.36 -7.54
C GLY A 98 -13.39 -0.76 -6.55
N VAL A 99 -14.27 -0.42 -5.60
CA VAL A 99 -14.79 -1.31 -4.57
C VAL A 99 -16.29 -1.50 -4.80
N GLU A 100 -16.79 -2.72 -4.68
CA GLU A 100 -18.23 -2.97 -4.68
C GLU A 100 -18.75 -2.98 -3.25
N LEU A 101 -19.71 -2.10 -2.98
CA LEU A 101 -20.38 -1.93 -1.68
C LEU A 101 -21.84 -2.35 -1.81
N VAL A 102 -22.35 -3.08 -0.82
CA VAL A 102 -23.74 -3.59 -0.81
C VAL A 102 -24.70 -2.64 -0.05
N HIS A 103 -24.21 -1.47 0.40
CA HIS A 103 -24.88 -0.60 1.36
C HIS A 103 -25.42 0.71 0.74
N ASP A 104 -26.53 1.21 1.27
CA ASP A 104 -27.26 2.42 0.81
C ASP A 104 -26.53 3.77 1.06
N GLY A 105 -25.27 3.74 1.49
CA GLY A 105 -24.39 4.91 1.67
C GLY A 105 -23.13 4.89 0.80
N ALA A 106 -23.05 3.98 -0.17
CA ALA A 106 -21.86 3.76 -0.99
C ALA A 106 -21.35 5.03 -1.70
N GLN A 107 -22.25 5.91 -2.11
CA GLN A 107 -21.91 7.14 -2.83
C GLN A 107 -21.09 8.14 -1.98
N SER A 108 -21.25 8.10 -0.65
CA SER A 108 -20.48 8.95 0.27
C SER A 108 -18.99 8.64 0.25
N TYR A 109 -18.60 7.45 -0.22
CA TYR A 109 -17.21 7.02 -0.31
C TYR A 109 -16.62 7.16 -1.71
N ASP A 110 -17.36 7.73 -2.67
CA ASP A 110 -16.88 7.90 -4.03
C ASP A 110 -15.91 9.08 -4.14
N ARG A 111 -14.87 8.95 -4.97
CA ARG A 111 -13.86 9.98 -5.31
C ARG A 111 -13.47 10.88 -4.13
N LEU A 112 -13.12 10.26 -3.01
CA LEU A 112 -12.63 10.96 -1.83
C LEU A 112 -11.22 11.49 -2.07
N TYR A 113 -10.45 10.75 -2.86
CA TYR A 113 -9.05 10.98 -3.11
C TYR A 113 -8.73 11.06 -4.60
N THR A 114 -7.78 11.93 -4.93
CA THR A 114 -7.16 11.95 -6.25
C THR A 114 -5.64 12.00 -6.13
N PHE A 115 -4.96 11.22 -6.97
CA PHE A 115 -3.51 11.30 -7.10
C PHE A 115 -3.15 12.48 -8.00
N ALA A 116 -2.11 13.22 -7.63
CA ALA A 116 -1.59 14.28 -8.47
C ALA A 116 -0.07 14.31 -8.41
N GLN A 117 0.53 14.88 -9.45
CA GLN A 117 1.96 15.09 -9.55
C GLN A 117 2.29 16.58 -9.61
N LEU A 118 3.43 16.93 -9.05
CA LEU A 118 3.89 18.31 -9.08
C LEU A 118 4.50 18.65 -10.45
N SER A 119 3.83 19.53 -11.20
CA SER A 119 4.33 19.99 -12.49
C SER A 119 5.60 20.82 -12.32
N ALA A 120 6.72 20.35 -12.87
CA ALA A 120 8.00 21.04 -12.80
C ALA A 120 7.94 22.46 -13.42
N ALA A 121 7.11 22.65 -14.45
CA ALA A 121 6.91 23.93 -15.11
C ALA A 121 6.23 24.98 -14.21
N ASN A 122 5.36 24.55 -13.29
CA ASN A 122 4.66 25.46 -12.38
C ASN A 122 5.42 25.76 -11.09
N ARG A 123 6.50 25.03 -10.80
CA ARG A 123 7.33 25.25 -9.61
C ARG A 123 8.01 26.63 -9.63
N GLN A 124 8.22 27.22 -10.81
CA GLN A 124 8.86 28.54 -10.99
C GLN A 124 7.88 29.73 -10.93
N LYS A 125 6.57 29.52 -11.03
CA LYS A 125 5.55 30.59 -11.12
C LYS A 125 4.90 30.98 -9.78
N GLY A 126 5.57 30.72 -8.66
CA GLY A 126 5.18 31.22 -7.34
C GLY A 126 4.05 30.44 -6.62
N SER A 127 3.22 29.67 -7.34
CA SER A 127 2.31 28.70 -6.72
C SER A 127 2.39 27.34 -7.42
N PRO A 128 2.98 26.30 -6.79
CA PRO A 128 3.01 24.97 -7.37
C PRO A 128 1.58 24.44 -7.58
N VAL A 129 1.16 24.32 -8.84
CA VAL A 129 -0.12 23.70 -9.20
C VAL A 129 0.12 22.23 -9.48
N TRP A 130 -0.63 21.38 -8.77
CA TRP A 130 -0.59 19.93 -8.92
C TRP A 130 -1.48 19.49 -10.08
N GLU A 131 -0.96 18.59 -10.91
CA GLU A 131 -1.68 18.04 -12.06
C GLU A 131 -2.20 16.64 -11.73
N PRO A 132 -3.48 16.34 -12.00
CA PRO A 132 -4.09 15.08 -11.63
C PRO A 132 -3.49 13.96 -12.47
N ILE A 133 -3.29 12.82 -11.82
CA ILE A 133 -2.80 11.62 -12.48
C ILE A 133 -3.99 10.81 -12.99
N THR A 134 -3.89 10.37 -14.24
CA THR A 134 -4.90 9.53 -14.89
C THR A 134 -4.30 8.20 -15.34
N HIS A 135 -5.16 7.20 -15.54
CA HIS A 135 -4.79 5.87 -16.05
C HIS A 135 -4.00 5.90 -17.36
N GLY A 136 -4.23 6.90 -18.22
CA GLY A 136 -3.53 7.02 -19.50
C GLY A 136 -2.03 7.27 -19.33
N ARG A 137 -1.65 8.04 -18.29
CA ARG A 137 -0.24 8.34 -18.00
C ARG A 137 0.37 7.31 -17.04
N PHE A 138 -0.42 6.80 -16.10
CA PHE A 138 0.04 5.85 -15.09
C PHE A 138 -0.89 4.61 -15.06
N PRO A 139 -0.70 3.65 -15.98
CA PRO A 139 -1.56 2.47 -16.07
C PRO A 139 -1.42 1.54 -14.84
N LEU A 140 -0.27 1.59 -14.16
CA LEU A 140 0.00 0.77 -12.97
C LEU A 140 -0.90 1.09 -11.77
N LEU A 141 -1.53 2.27 -11.74
CA LEU A 141 -2.53 2.60 -10.72
C LEU A 141 -3.74 1.64 -10.72
N ALA A 142 -4.04 1.01 -11.85
CA ALA A 142 -5.11 0.02 -11.96
C ALA A 142 -4.80 -1.30 -11.22
N ASN A 143 -3.51 -1.55 -10.91
CA ASN A 143 -3.08 -2.71 -10.14
C ASN A 143 -3.16 -2.48 -8.63
N ILE A 144 -3.30 -1.23 -8.20
CA ILE A 144 -3.46 -0.90 -6.79
C ILE A 144 -4.84 -1.38 -6.34
N GLN A 145 -4.83 -2.30 -5.38
CA GLN A 145 -6.03 -2.78 -4.72
C GLN A 145 -6.46 -1.74 -3.68
N VAL A 146 -7.76 -1.50 -3.58
CA VAL A 146 -8.33 -0.57 -2.62
C VAL A 146 -9.38 -1.31 -1.83
N ASP A 147 -9.29 -1.26 -0.52
CA ASP A 147 -10.23 -1.89 0.41
C ASP A 147 -10.77 -0.88 1.42
N LEU A 148 -12.08 -0.89 1.60
CA LEU A 148 -12.77 -0.06 2.59
C LEU A 148 -12.99 -0.84 3.89
N TRP A 149 -12.48 -0.30 4.98
CA TRP A 149 -12.63 -0.81 6.33
C TRP A 149 -13.51 0.14 7.14
N VAL A 150 -14.63 -0.37 7.66
CA VAL A 150 -15.59 0.39 8.45
C VAL A 150 -15.54 -0.13 9.89
N PRO A 151 -15.56 0.75 10.91
CA PRO A 151 -15.52 0.33 12.30
C PRO A 151 -16.73 -0.56 12.58
N ASP A 152 -16.49 -1.69 13.24
CA ASP A 152 -17.55 -2.64 13.59
C ASP A 152 -17.86 -2.50 15.07
N PRO A 153 -19.09 -2.09 15.45
CA PRO A 153 -19.44 -1.90 16.87
C PRO A 153 -19.34 -3.21 17.67
N ASN A 154 -19.34 -4.37 17.00
CA ASN A 154 -19.22 -5.67 17.66
C ASN A 154 -17.77 -6.13 17.85
N LYS A 155 -16.80 -5.41 17.30
CA LYS A 155 -15.37 -5.72 17.41
C LYS A 155 -14.68 -4.65 18.22
N THR A 156 -14.06 -5.05 19.33
CA THR A 156 -13.24 -4.16 20.14
C THR A 156 -11.91 -4.84 20.41
N SER A 157 -10.82 -4.23 19.97
CA SER A 157 -9.49 -4.72 20.29
C SER A 157 -9.12 -4.29 21.70
N ARG A 158 -8.63 -5.23 22.51
CA ARG A 158 -8.13 -4.93 23.86
C ARG A 158 -6.88 -4.05 23.84
N LEU A 159 -6.14 -4.03 22.73
CA LEU A 159 -4.87 -3.31 22.60
C LEU A 159 -5.04 -1.93 21.95
N LEU A 160 -5.95 -1.79 20.98
CA LEU A 160 -6.18 -0.53 20.27
C LEU A 160 -7.37 0.28 20.79
N GLY A 161 -8.20 -0.29 21.67
CA GLY A 161 -9.41 0.36 22.15
C GLY A 161 -10.48 0.50 21.07
N HIS A 162 -11.38 1.46 21.24
CA HIS A 162 -12.35 1.84 20.22
C HIS A 162 -11.70 2.83 19.27
N VAL A 163 -11.55 2.45 18.01
CA VAL A 163 -11.02 3.32 16.96
C VAL A 163 -12.21 3.74 16.12
N ASP A 164 -12.60 5.01 16.26
CA ASP A 164 -13.65 5.63 15.46
C ASP A 164 -13.08 6.11 14.13
N GLY A 165 -13.77 5.79 13.03
CA GLY A 165 -13.41 6.25 11.68
C GLY A 165 -13.23 5.11 10.69
N ALA A 166 -13.69 5.31 9.45
CA ALA A 166 -13.44 4.37 8.38
C ALA A 166 -12.08 4.63 7.73
N PHE A 167 -11.43 3.58 7.23
CA PHE A 167 -10.12 3.66 6.58
C PHE A 167 -10.16 3.00 5.20
N LEU A 168 -9.42 3.59 4.26
CA LEU A 168 -9.07 2.96 3.00
C LEU A 168 -7.68 2.35 3.15
N VAL A 169 -7.56 1.06 2.83
CA VAL A 169 -6.27 0.38 2.71
C VAL A 169 -5.98 0.25 1.22
N LEU A 170 -4.82 0.75 0.81
CA LEU A 170 -4.34 0.61 -0.55
C LEU A 170 -3.14 -0.31 -0.57
N THR A 171 -3.18 -1.31 -1.44
CA THR A 171 -2.16 -2.36 -1.53
C THR A 171 -1.62 -2.42 -2.95
N PHE A 172 -0.30 -2.44 -3.09
CA PHE A 172 0.36 -2.54 -4.39
C PHE A 172 1.51 -3.55 -4.33
N PRO A 173 1.79 -4.25 -5.45
CA PRO A 173 2.88 -5.22 -5.49
C PRO A 173 4.22 -4.50 -5.45
N TRP A 174 5.06 -4.86 -4.47
CA TRP A 174 6.37 -4.26 -4.27
C TRP A 174 7.33 -5.23 -3.59
N THR A 175 8.56 -5.26 -4.07
CA THR A 175 9.65 -6.06 -3.48
C THR A 175 10.87 -5.18 -3.29
N ASP A 176 11.40 -5.12 -2.08
CA ASP A 176 12.62 -4.37 -1.80
C ASP A 176 13.86 -5.02 -2.44
N ALA A 177 14.90 -4.23 -2.70
CA ALA A 177 16.14 -4.75 -3.28
C ALA A 177 16.95 -5.56 -2.26
N GLY A 178 17.71 -6.55 -2.74
CA GLY A 178 18.67 -7.31 -1.93
C GLY A 178 18.03 -8.40 -1.06
N LEU A 179 18.67 -8.73 0.06
CA LEU A 179 18.26 -9.82 0.95
C LEU A 179 16.88 -9.57 1.59
N GLN A 180 16.50 -8.31 1.81
CA GLN A 180 15.18 -7.95 2.34
C GLN A 180 14.05 -8.38 1.40
N GLY A 181 14.21 -8.18 0.08
CA GLY A 181 13.24 -8.65 -0.91
C GLY A 181 13.10 -10.17 -0.97
N LEU A 182 14.19 -10.90 -0.75
CA LEU A 182 14.14 -12.37 -0.65
C LEU A 182 13.36 -12.81 0.59
N VAL A 183 13.62 -12.19 1.74
CA VAL A 183 12.88 -12.48 2.97
C VAL A 183 11.40 -12.13 2.80
N GLN A 184 11.07 -10.99 2.19
CA GLN A 184 9.69 -10.60 1.86
C GLN A 184 8.99 -11.60 0.93
N SER A 185 9.71 -12.09 -0.08
CA SER A 185 9.17 -13.09 -1.01
C SER A 185 8.89 -14.42 -0.33
N VAL A 186 9.77 -14.83 0.59
CA VAL A 186 9.58 -16.05 1.37
C VAL A 186 8.45 -15.87 2.38
N SER A 187 8.40 -14.74 3.11
CA SER A 187 7.37 -14.48 4.11
C SER A 187 5.98 -14.34 3.47
N ALA A 188 5.86 -13.64 2.34
CA ALA A 188 4.61 -13.54 1.59
C ALA A 188 4.11 -14.93 1.17
N LYS A 189 4.99 -15.79 0.66
CA LYS A 189 4.64 -17.17 0.26
C LYS A 189 4.24 -18.07 1.42
N LEU A 190 4.87 -17.89 2.58
CA LEU A 190 4.52 -18.64 3.79
C LEU A 190 3.17 -18.19 4.35
N SER A 191 2.86 -16.90 4.28
CA SER A 191 1.69 -16.29 4.94
C SER A 191 0.43 -16.33 4.09
N HIS A 192 0.55 -16.04 2.80
CA HIS A 192 -0.58 -15.94 1.86
C HIS A 192 -0.59 -17.06 0.81
N GLY A 193 0.32 -18.04 0.95
CA GLY A 193 0.40 -19.24 0.11
C GLY A 193 1.41 -19.15 -1.03
N LEU A 194 1.68 -20.29 -1.68
CA LEU A 194 2.80 -20.47 -2.61
C LEU A 194 2.80 -19.53 -3.84
N ARG A 195 1.64 -18.94 -4.18
CA ARG A 195 1.46 -17.99 -5.29
C ARG A 195 1.41 -16.52 -4.85
N ALA A 196 1.59 -16.26 -3.57
CA ALA A 196 1.60 -14.90 -3.05
C ALA A 196 2.79 -14.11 -3.59
N ILE A 197 2.54 -12.82 -3.82
CA ILE A 197 3.54 -11.85 -4.25
C ILE A 197 3.74 -10.89 -3.07
N PRO A 198 4.97 -10.40 -2.83
CA PRO A 198 5.20 -9.31 -1.90
C PRO A 198 4.36 -8.09 -2.25
N GLU A 199 3.63 -7.59 -1.26
CA GLU A 199 2.79 -6.42 -1.38
C GLU A 199 3.17 -5.41 -0.29
N LYS A 200 2.94 -4.13 -0.58
CA LYS A 200 3.08 -3.04 0.38
C LYS A 200 1.76 -2.31 0.49
N GLU A 201 1.37 -2.02 1.72
CA GLU A 201 0.11 -1.36 2.03
C GLU A 201 0.31 -0.06 2.79
N PHE A 202 -0.61 0.87 2.56
CA PHE A 202 -0.72 2.13 3.28
C PHE A 202 -2.20 2.45 3.52
N MET A 203 -2.45 3.32 4.50
CA MET A 203 -3.80 3.63 4.98
C MET A 203 -4.13 5.08 4.73
N LEU A 204 -5.39 5.36 4.41
CA LEU A 204 -5.92 6.71 4.27
C LEU A 204 -7.21 6.84 5.08
N PRO A 205 -7.37 7.91 5.89
CA PRO A 205 -8.58 8.14 6.66
C PRO A 205 -9.75 8.54 5.75
N VAL A 206 -10.93 7.95 5.93
CA VAL A 206 -12.11 8.35 5.16
C VAL A 206 -12.71 9.65 5.68
N SER A 207 -12.74 9.80 7.01
CA SER A 207 -13.14 11.02 7.69
C SER A 207 -12.21 12.16 7.34
N PHE A 208 -12.76 13.36 7.18
CA PHE A 208 -11.95 14.54 7.02
C PHE A 208 -11.19 14.79 8.35
N PRO A 209 -9.85 14.91 8.32
CA PRO A 209 -9.08 15.11 9.53
C PRO A 209 -9.41 16.46 10.17
N SER A 210 -9.42 16.52 11.50
CA SER A 210 -9.57 17.76 12.26
C SER A 210 -8.35 18.66 12.14
N ASP A 211 -8.50 19.96 12.44
CA ASP A 211 -7.39 20.92 12.36
C ASP A 211 -6.18 20.53 13.22
N ASP A 212 -6.43 19.88 14.37
CA ASP A 212 -5.36 19.41 15.26
C ASP A 212 -4.63 18.19 14.68
N GLU A 213 -5.36 17.24 14.08
CA GLU A 213 -4.78 16.11 13.37
C GLU A 213 -3.98 16.56 12.15
N MET A 214 -4.49 17.55 11.41
CA MET A 214 -3.81 18.15 10.27
C MET A 214 -2.47 18.75 10.67
N ARG A 215 -2.40 19.46 11.79
CA ARG A 215 -1.14 20.02 12.31
C ARG A 215 -0.19 18.95 12.81
N ALA A 216 -0.71 17.93 13.50
CA ALA A 216 0.10 16.83 14.02
C ALA A 216 0.74 15.99 12.91
N GLN A 217 -0.01 15.74 11.83
CA GLN A 217 0.43 14.92 10.68
C GLN A 217 1.09 15.73 9.56
N GLY A 218 1.12 17.06 9.68
CA GLY A 218 1.73 17.96 8.70
C GLY A 218 0.96 18.08 7.39
N TYR A 219 -0.36 17.84 7.40
CA TYR A 219 -1.19 17.97 6.21
C TYR A 219 -1.33 19.44 5.82
N SER A 220 -1.33 19.71 4.51
CA SER A 220 -1.34 21.08 3.99
C SER A 220 -2.31 21.22 2.83
N PHE A 221 -2.97 22.38 2.71
CA PHE A 221 -3.80 22.65 1.55
C PHE A 221 -2.94 23.07 0.35
N ALA A 222 -3.20 22.47 -0.80
CA ALA A 222 -2.52 22.82 -2.05
C ALA A 222 -3.51 22.95 -3.21
N LYS A 223 -3.13 23.75 -4.21
CA LYS A 223 -3.89 23.92 -5.44
C LYS A 223 -3.66 22.73 -6.35
N VAL A 224 -4.72 21.98 -6.63
CA VAL A 224 -4.71 20.84 -7.54
C VAL A 224 -5.69 21.09 -8.67
N LYS A 225 -5.28 20.77 -9.89
CA LYS A 225 -6.19 20.75 -11.03
C LYS A 225 -6.99 19.46 -10.95
N ILE A 226 -8.31 19.55 -10.83
CA ILE A 226 -9.21 18.39 -10.89
C ILE A 226 -10.06 18.59 -12.13
N ARG A 227 -9.92 17.67 -13.10
CA ARG A 227 -10.47 17.82 -14.45
C ARG A 227 -9.93 19.10 -15.12
N ASP A 228 -10.76 20.14 -15.26
CA ASP A 228 -10.39 21.41 -15.88
C ASP A 228 -10.36 22.60 -14.91
N GLU A 229 -10.66 22.38 -13.64
CA GLU A 229 -10.73 23.43 -12.62
C GLU A 229 -9.60 23.30 -11.60
N ILE A 230 -9.08 24.45 -11.15
CA ILE A 230 -8.07 24.49 -10.07
C ILE A 230 -8.83 24.66 -8.75
N THR A 231 -8.80 23.63 -7.92
CA THR A 231 -9.42 23.62 -6.59
C THR A 231 -8.36 23.46 -5.52
N THR A 232 -8.62 24.02 -4.33
CA THR A 232 -7.78 23.76 -3.16
C THR A 232 -8.22 22.46 -2.52
N ALA A 233 -7.31 21.50 -2.40
CA ALA A 233 -7.56 20.21 -1.75
C ALA A 233 -6.50 19.96 -0.67
N LEU A 234 -6.81 19.07 0.27
CA LEU A 234 -5.91 18.73 1.36
C LEU A 234 -4.87 17.72 0.86
N ASN A 235 -3.60 18.11 0.85
CA ASN A 235 -2.45 17.24 0.54
C ASN A 235 -2.12 16.37 1.75
N ILE A 236 -2.10 15.05 1.53
CA ILE A 236 -1.82 14.01 2.52
C ILE A 236 -0.67 13.13 2.00
N ASP A 237 0.34 13.76 1.38
CA ASP A 237 1.52 13.07 0.83
C ASP A 237 2.39 12.40 1.89
N SER A 238 2.32 12.84 3.15
CA SER A 238 3.01 12.20 4.28
C SER A 238 2.55 10.75 4.54
N GLU A 239 1.34 10.38 4.13
CA GLU A 239 0.84 9.00 4.23
C GLU A 239 1.29 8.11 3.06
N LEU A 240 1.91 8.70 2.02
CA LEU A 240 2.36 7.95 0.85
C LEU A 240 3.73 7.31 1.09
N PRO A 241 3.88 5.99 0.85
CA PRO A 241 5.18 5.35 0.87
C PRO A 241 6.02 5.83 -0.32
N SER A 242 7.31 6.11 -0.10
CA SER A 242 8.24 6.56 -1.14
C SER A 242 8.37 5.57 -2.31
N GLU A 243 8.12 4.30 -2.03
CA GLU A 243 8.15 3.19 -2.98
C GLU A 243 7.01 3.27 -3.99
N LEU A 244 5.88 3.90 -3.65
CA LEU A 244 4.77 4.05 -4.59
C LEU A 244 5.19 4.91 -5.79
N ALA A 245 5.94 5.98 -5.57
CA ALA A 245 6.45 6.81 -6.66
C ALA A 245 7.37 5.99 -7.60
N ARG A 246 8.21 5.12 -7.03
CA ARG A 246 9.08 4.22 -7.81
C ARG A 246 8.28 3.16 -8.56
N TYR A 247 7.29 2.56 -7.92
CA TYR A 247 6.40 1.58 -8.52
C TYR A 247 5.67 2.16 -9.73
N LEU A 248 5.18 3.39 -9.61
CA LEU A 248 4.49 4.09 -10.69
C LEU A 248 5.44 4.64 -11.76
N GLY A 249 6.76 4.63 -11.54
CA GLY A 249 7.73 5.25 -12.44
C GLY A 249 7.60 6.78 -12.48
N ALA A 250 7.11 7.41 -11.41
CA ALA A 250 6.96 8.84 -11.33
C ALA A 250 8.32 9.51 -11.11
N GLU A 251 8.76 10.32 -12.07
CA GLU A 251 9.98 11.15 -11.95
C GLU A 251 9.75 12.41 -11.10
N GLN A 252 8.49 12.83 -11.02
CA GLN A 252 8.06 14.01 -10.27
C GLN A 252 7.50 13.60 -8.90
N GLN A 253 7.45 14.56 -7.98
CA GLN A 253 6.86 14.35 -6.67
C GLN A 253 5.39 13.96 -6.83
N LEU A 254 5.05 12.80 -6.27
CA LEU A 254 3.70 12.25 -6.20
C LEU A 254 3.04 12.73 -4.91
N GLY A 255 1.79 13.18 -5.01
CA GLY A 255 0.96 13.55 -3.88
C GLY A 255 -0.42 12.91 -3.99
N ILE A 256 -1.10 12.82 -2.86
CA ILE A 256 -2.49 12.38 -2.78
C ILE A 256 -3.31 13.46 -2.09
N PHE A 257 -4.45 13.77 -2.71
CA PHE A 257 -5.27 14.91 -2.32
C PHE A 257 -6.64 14.42 -1.88
N ARG A 258 -7.03 14.78 -0.65
CA ARG A 258 -8.39 14.60 -0.15
C ARG A 258 -9.23 15.76 -0.65
N VAL A 259 -10.28 15.44 -1.42
CA VAL A 259 -11.24 16.40 -1.94
C VAL A 259 -12.38 16.54 -0.95
N ASP A 260 -12.57 17.74 -0.40
CA ASP A 260 -13.72 18.01 0.44
C ASP A 260 -14.98 18.03 -0.42
N ARG A 261 -16.00 17.27 -0.01
CA ARG A 261 -17.30 17.25 -0.67
C ARG A 261 -18.23 18.10 0.19
N LEU A 262 -18.43 19.35 -0.23
CA LEU A 262 -19.49 20.25 0.27
C LEU A 262 -20.88 19.63 0.08
#